data_AF-A0A225UN80-F1
#
_entry.id   AF-A0A225UN80-F1
#
_cell.length_a   1.000
_cell.length_b   1.000
_cell.length_c   1.000
_cell.angle_alpha   90.00
_cell.angle_beta   90.00
_cell.angle_gamma   90.00
#
_symmetry.space_group_name_H-M   'P 1'
#
loop_
_entity.id
_entity.type
_entity.pdbx_description
1 polymer ?
#
loop_
_entity_poly.entity_id
_entity_poly.type
_entity_poly.pdbx_seq_one_letter_code
_entity_poly.pdbx_strand_id
1 'polypeptide(L)'
;MCGFRCRNFRRFVECDVDTCDVGRYCSNRPWAVFDKAAPALETRATERVGQGVFALEDIEAGVIVCEYIGEIIGEAERQHRRKLGGRQFLMAYGEGRFRFIDAGYLGNISRFCNHSCQPNSRAEQWTVKGVYRIAIVALLHIKTGEEITFDYGPDYLFERCRCSSCFAASC
;
A
#
# COMPACT_ATOMS: atom_id res chain seq x y z
N MET A 1 -0.69 -9.22 25.02
CA MET A 1 -0.80 -8.41 23.78
C MET A 1 -0.20 -9.18 22.61
N CYS A 2 -0.86 -9.16 21.44
CA CYS A 2 -0.37 -9.83 20.23
C CYS A 2 0.56 -8.89 19.45
N GLY A 3 1.86 -8.96 19.73
CA GLY A 3 2.91 -8.23 19.00
C GLY A 3 3.88 -9.18 18.29
N PHE A 4 5.18 -8.91 18.34
CA PHE A 4 6.22 -9.67 17.65
C PHE A 4 6.25 -11.20 17.91
N ARG A 5 5.70 -11.67 19.04
CA ARG A 5 5.59 -13.12 19.37
C ARG A 5 4.30 -13.76 18.86
N CYS A 6 3.34 -12.98 18.36
CA CYS A 6 2.07 -13.51 17.84
C CYS A 6 2.29 -14.20 16.49
N ARG A 7 1.79 -15.44 16.36
CA ARG A 7 1.88 -16.23 15.12
C ARG A 7 1.19 -15.54 13.95
N ASN A 8 0.02 -14.95 14.17
CA ASN A 8 -0.75 -14.27 13.14
C ASN A 8 -0.03 -12.99 12.70
N PHE A 9 0.41 -12.15 13.64
CA PHE A 9 1.20 -10.94 13.35
C PHE A 9 2.44 -11.25 12.48
N ARG A 10 3.23 -12.26 12.85
CA ARG A 10 4.42 -12.68 12.09
C ARG A 10 4.14 -13.20 10.68
N ARG A 11 2.88 -13.53 10.39
CA ARG A 11 2.42 -14.04 9.09
C ARG A 11 1.56 -13.02 8.34
N PHE A 12 1.50 -11.77 8.79
CA PHE A 12 0.62 -10.75 8.25
C PHE A 12 -0.85 -11.20 8.22
N VAL A 13 -1.29 -11.91 9.25
CA VAL A 13 -2.70 -12.31 9.41
C VAL A 13 -3.30 -11.48 10.54
N GLU A 14 -4.44 -10.85 10.30
CA GLU A 14 -5.16 -10.14 11.36
C GLU A 14 -5.77 -11.14 12.37
N CYS A 15 -5.68 -10.85 13.66
CA CYS A 15 -6.35 -11.65 14.68
C CYS A 15 -7.84 -11.31 14.77
N ASP A 16 -8.68 -12.33 14.76
CA ASP A 16 -10.12 -12.17 14.98
C ASP A 16 -10.48 -12.01 16.48
N VAL A 17 -11.62 -11.38 16.78
CA VAL A 17 -12.05 -11.10 18.17
C VAL A 17 -12.54 -12.32 18.92
N ASP A 18 -13.18 -13.24 18.21
CA ASP A 18 -13.83 -14.40 18.79
C ASP A 18 -12.87 -15.59 18.93
N THR A 19 -11.79 -15.59 18.16
CA THR A 19 -10.83 -16.72 18.12
C THR A 19 -9.47 -16.45 18.76
N CYS A 20 -9.14 -15.19 19.06
CA CYS A 20 -7.85 -14.85 19.69
C CYS A 20 -7.92 -15.02 21.21
N ASP A 21 -6.97 -15.75 21.81
CA ASP A 21 -6.89 -15.94 23.27
C ASP A 21 -6.75 -14.63 24.07
N VAL A 22 -6.25 -13.56 23.43
CA VAL A 22 -6.14 -12.21 24.05
C VAL A 22 -7.47 -11.44 23.97
N GLY A 23 -8.44 -11.93 23.19
CA GLY A 23 -9.79 -11.37 23.06
C GLY A 23 -9.78 -9.91 22.62
N ARG A 24 -10.56 -9.06 23.30
CA ARG A 24 -10.71 -7.64 22.97
C ARG A 24 -9.42 -6.80 23.14
N TYR A 25 -8.43 -7.30 23.88
CA TYR A 25 -7.16 -6.61 24.14
C TYR A 25 -6.06 -6.96 23.12
N CYS A 26 -6.41 -7.67 22.05
CA CYS A 26 -5.47 -8.00 20.99
C CYS A 26 -5.04 -6.75 20.22
N SER A 27 -3.73 -6.52 20.17
CA SER A 27 -3.09 -5.43 19.41
C SER A 27 -2.87 -5.75 17.92
N ASN A 28 -3.04 -7.00 17.48
CA ASN A 28 -2.89 -7.41 16.08
C ASN A 28 -4.23 -7.28 15.32
N ARG A 29 -4.80 -6.07 15.33
CA ARG A 29 -6.03 -5.72 14.60
C ARG A 29 -5.91 -4.39 13.84
N PRO A 30 -4.86 -4.19 13.03
CA PRO A 30 -4.64 -2.90 12.37
C PRO A 30 -5.73 -2.59 11.34
N TRP A 31 -6.31 -3.59 10.67
CA TRP A 31 -7.39 -3.37 9.71
C TRP A 31 -8.71 -3.02 10.40
N ALA A 32 -9.01 -3.63 11.54
CA ALA A 32 -10.18 -3.23 12.32
C ALA A 32 -10.11 -1.79 12.83
N VAL A 33 -8.91 -1.24 13.03
CA VAL A 33 -8.68 0.17 13.35
C VAL A 33 -8.84 1.02 12.09
N PHE A 34 -8.15 0.66 11.00
CA PHE A 34 -8.22 1.34 9.71
C PHE A 34 -9.65 1.44 9.16
N ASP A 35 -10.41 0.35 9.19
CA ASP A 35 -11.79 0.30 8.67
C ASP A 35 -12.75 1.22 9.48
N LYS A 36 -12.39 1.60 10.71
CA LYS A 36 -13.17 2.54 11.54
C LYS A 36 -12.72 3.99 11.37
N ALA A 37 -11.42 4.21 11.17
CA ALA A 37 -10.80 5.52 11.11
C ALA A 37 -9.57 5.45 10.20
N ALA A 38 -9.83 5.51 8.90
CA ALA A 38 -8.78 5.60 7.90
C ALA A 38 -8.19 7.02 7.88
N PRO A 39 -6.86 7.18 7.70
CA PRO A 39 -6.25 8.49 7.62
C PRO A 39 -6.84 9.37 6.51
N ALA A 40 -6.94 10.67 6.77
CA ALA A 40 -7.39 11.66 5.78
C ALA A 40 -6.27 11.94 4.75
N LEU A 41 -6.59 11.78 3.46
CA LEU A 41 -5.66 11.92 2.35
C LEU A 41 -6.27 12.74 1.21
N GLU A 42 -5.42 13.38 0.40
CA GLU A 42 -5.84 14.02 -0.84
C GLU A 42 -4.87 13.80 -2.00
N THR A 43 -5.37 13.97 -3.22
CA THR A 43 -4.53 13.97 -4.43
C THR A 43 -4.14 15.39 -4.79
N ARG A 44 -2.85 15.61 -5.09
CA ARG A 44 -2.36 16.87 -5.66
C ARG A 44 -1.48 16.59 -6.88
N ALA A 45 -1.41 17.54 -7.80
CA ALA A 45 -0.43 17.49 -8.87
C ALA A 45 0.98 17.67 -8.29
N THR A 46 1.90 16.79 -8.67
CA THR A 46 3.34 16.91 -8.44
C THR A 46 3.99 17.57 -9.65
N GLU A 47 5.18 18.13 -9.45
CA GLU A 47 5.91 18.81 -10.52
C GLU A 47 6.38 17.87 -11.63
N ARG A 48 6.57 16.57 -11.35
CA ARG A 48 7.35 15.67 -12.23
C ARG A 48 6.71 14.31 -12.51
N VAL A 49 5.98 13.74 -11.57
CA VAL A 49 5.50 12.35 -11.64
C VAL A 49 3.98 12.24 -11.76
N GLY A 50 3.31 13.35 -12.09
CA GLY A 50 1.86 13.39 -12.25
C GLY A 50 1.17 13.65 -10.92
N GLN A 51 0.09 12.92 -10.63
CA GLN A 51 -0.61 13.05 -9.35
C GLN A 51 0.16 12.32 -8.24
N GLY A 52 0.12 12.87 -7.02
CA GLY A 52 0.63 12.26 -5.80
C GLY A 52 -0.43 12.26 -4.71
N VAL A 53 -0.21 11.48 -3.66
CA VAL A 53 -1.11 11.38 -2.50
C VAL A 53 -0.45 12.08 -1.32
N PHE A 54 -1.18 12.93 -0.63
CA PHE A 54 -0.67 13.75 0.46
C PHE A 54 -1.50 13.55 1.73
N ALA A 55 -0.81 13.55 2.88
CA ALA A 55 -1.45 13.46 4.18
C ALA A 55 -2.21 14.77 4.51
N LEU A 56 -3.44 14.65 5.03
CA LEU A 56 -4.22 15.77 5.57
C LEU A 56 -4.18 15.85 7.10
N GLU A 57 -3.49 14.91 7.74
CA GLU A 57 -3.24 14.85 9.16
C GLU A 57 -1.90 14.16 9.44
N ASP A 58 -1.42 14.21 10.68
CA ASP A 58 -0.23 13.49 11.10
C ASP A 58 -0.53 11.98 11.22
N ILE A 59 0.31 11.14 10.62
CA ILE A 59 0.15 9.69 10.60
C ILE A 59 1.35 9.03 11.28
N GLU A 60 1.09 8.25 12.32
CA GLU A 60 2.13 7.56 13.09
C GLU A 60 2.76 6.39 12.34
N ALA A 61 4.03 6.10 12.64
CA ALA A 61 4.72 4.94 12.09
C ALA A 61 3.98 3.63 12.44
N GLY A 62 3.84 2.74 11.45
CA GLY A 62 3.14 1.47 11.57
C GLY A 62 1.62 1.54 11.36
N VAL A 63 1.05 2.73 11.16
CA VAL A 63 -0.38 2.89 10.82
C VAL A 63 -0.61 2.54 9.34
N ILE A 64 -1.76 1.90 9.06
CA ILE A 64 -2.24 1.72 7.68
C ILE A 64 -2.70 3.09 7.16
N VAL A 65 -2.00 3.60 6.15
CA VAL A 65 -2.29 4.87 5.49
C VAL A 65 -3.50 4.75 4.59
N CYS A 66 -3.49 3.74 3.71
CA CYS A 66 -4.61 3.41 2.83
C CYS A 66 -4.53 1.95 2.38
N GLU A 67 -5.62 1.45 1.80
CA GLU A 67 -5.65 0.16 1.14
C GLU A 67 -5.43 0.33 -0.37
N TYR A 68 -4.59 -0.52 -0.95
CA TYR A 68 -4.45 -0.62 -2.39
C TYR A 68 -5.56 -1.50 -2.97
N ILE A 69 -6.59 -0.87 -3.53
CA ILE A 69 -7.76 -1.56 -4.10
C ILE A 69 -7.80 -1.45 -5.61
N GLY A 70 -8.39 -2.45 -6.23
CA GLY A 70 -8.71 -2.46 -7.64
C GLY A 70 -9.27 -3.81 -8.09
N GLU A 71 -9.27 -4.05 -9.38
CA GLU A 71 -9.77 -5.31 -9.94
C GLU A 71 -8.73 -6.42 -9.79
N ILE A 72 -9.12 -7.59 -9.29
CA ILE A 72 -8.21 -8.75 -9.24
C ILE A 72 -8.23 -9.45 -10.59
N ILE A 73 -7.12 -9.38 -11.31
CA ILE A 73 -6.94 -9.97 -12.64
C ILE A 73 -5.86 -11.06 -12.63
N GLY A 74 -6.00 -12.02 -13.55
CA GLY A 74 -4.99 -13.02 -13.82
C GLY A 74 -3.95 -12.56 -14.85
N GLU A 75 -2.89 -13.34 -15.01
CA GLU A 75 -1.80 -13.05 -15.96
C GLU A 75 -2.26 -12.85 -17.41
N ALA A 76 -3.21 -13.65 -17.89
CA ALA A 76 -3.73 -13.54 -19.26
C ALA A 76 -4.38 -12.17 -19.52
N GLU A 77 -5.21 -11.70 -18.58
CA GLU A 77 -5.87 -10.40 -18.66
C GLU A 77 -4.87 -9.24 -18.52
N ARG A 78 -3.89 -9.38 -17.61
CA ARG A 78 -2.80 -8.41 -17.47
C ARG A 78 -2.04 -8.24 -18.78
N GLN A 79 -1.70 -9.34 -19.45
CA GLN A 79 -1.02 -9.31 -20.75
C GLN A 79 -1.90 -8.71 -21.85
N HIS A 80 -3.20 -9.02 -21.84
CA HIS A 80 -4.15 -8.43 -22.77
C HIS A 80 -4.22 -6.91 -22.63
N ARG A 81 -4.44 -6.39 -21.41
CA ARG A 81 -4.47 -4.94 -21.12
C ARG A 81 -3.16 -4.25 -21.45
N ARG A 82 -2.02 -4.90 -21.19
CA ARG A 82 -0.70 -4.36 -21.56
C ARG A 82 -0.56 -4.16 -23.07
N LYS A 83 -1.05 -5.11 -23.90
CA LYS A 83 -1.03 -4.99 -25.37
C LYS A 83 -1.91 -3.85 -25.87
N LEU A 84 -2.99 -3.53 -25.16
CA LEU A 84 -3.87 -2.41 -25.47
C LEU A 84 -3.31 -1.04 -25.02
N GLY A 85 -2.11 -0.99 -24.45
CA GLY A 85 -1.50 0.26 -23.97
C GLY A 85 -2.10 0.78 -22.64
N GLY A 86 -2.77 -0.09 -21.87
CA GLY A 86 -3.32 0.29 -20.57
C GLY A 86 -2.23 0.79 -19.61
N ARG A 87 -2.56 1.84 -18.84
CA ARG A 87 -1.70 2.32 -17.73
C ARG A 87 -1.58 1.21 -16.69
N GLN A 88 -0.36 0.91 -16.25
CA GLN A 88 -0.10 -0.17 -15.30
C GLN A 88 -0.16 0.36 -13.87
N PHE A 89 -1.35 0.37 -13.27
CA PHE A 89 -1.52 0.50 -11.82
C PHE A 89 -1.64 -0.92 -11.24
N LEU A 90 -0.53 -1.64 -11.26
CA LEU A 90 -0.50 -3.07 -10.97
C LEU A 90 0.23 -3.36 -9.67
N MET A 91 -0.36 -4.23 -8.85
CA MET A 91 0.28 -4.76 -7.65
C MET A 91 0.05 -6.27 -7.57
N ALA A 92 1.07 -7.04 -7.21
CA ALA A 92 0.93 -8.50 -7.05
C ALA A 92 -0.07 -8.83 -5.92
N TYR A 93 -0.88 -9.86 -6.11
CA TYR A 93 -1.95 -10.25 -5.20
C TYR A 93 -1.93 -11.75 -4.87
N GLY A 94 -1.98 -12.06 -3.58
CA GLY A 94 -2.04 -13.43 -3.06
C GLY A 94 -0.72 -14.20 -3.16
N GLU A 95 -0.78 -15.50 -2.93
CA GLU A 95 0.36 -16.41 -3.04
C GLU A 95 0.67 -16.75 -4.50
N GLY A 96 1.95 -16.97 -4.82
CA GLY A 96 2.39 -17.44 -6.14
C GLY A 96 2.53 -16.38 -7.23
N ARG A 97 2.18 -15.10 -6.97
CA ARG A 97 2.36 -13.96 -7.91
C ARG A 97 1.69 -14.15 -9.29
N PHE A 98 0.62 -14.94 -9.38
CA PHE A 98 -0.14 -15.16 -10.63
C PHE A 98 -1.38 -14.28 -10.77
N ARG A 99 -1.71 -13.51 -9.72
CA ARG A 99 -2.81 -12.57 -9.69
C ARG A 99 -2.29 -11.18 -9.36
N PHE A 100 -3.02 -10.19 -9.82
CA PHE A 100 -2.66 -8.79 -9.68
C PHE A 100 -3.90 -7.98 -9.33
N ILE A 101 -3.74 -6.97 -8.48
CA ILE A 101 -4.69 -5.87 -8.39
C ILE A 101 -4.36 -4.88 -9.51
N ASP A 102 -5.32 -4.61 -10.38
CA ASP A 102 -5.27 -3.55 -11.39
C ASP A 102 -6.18 -2.39 -10.97
N ALA A 103 -5.56 -1.27 -10.58
CA ALA A 103 -6.26 -0.05 -10.18
C ALA A 103 -6.53 0.92 -11.37
N GLY A 104 -6.47 0.42 -12.61
CA GLY A 104 -6.68 1.20 -13.82
C GLY A 104 -8.10 1.72 -13.97
N TYR A 105 -9.09 0.83 -13.86
CA TYR A 105 -10.51 1.12 -14.03
C TYR A 105 -11.27 1.23 -12.71
N LEU A 106 -11.03 0.29 -11.79
CA LEU A 106 -11.59 0.28 -10.44
C LEU A 106 -10.44 0.50 -9.46
N GLY A 107 -10.57 1.47 -8.56
CA GLY A 107 -9.50 1.78 -7.61
C GLY A 107 -9.89 2.90 -6.65
N ASN A 108 -8.94 3.33 -5.83
CA ASN A 108 -9.07 4.53 -5.00
C ASN A 108 -7.84 5.43 -5.18
N ILE A 109 -7.65 6.37 -4.26
CA ILE A 109 -6.52 7.30 -4.22
C ILE A 109 -5.15 6.60 -4.22
N SER A 110 -5.03 5.37 -3.70
CA SER A 110 -3.76 4.65 -3.55
C SER A 110 -3.01 4.44 -4.86
N ARG A 111 -3.73 4.43 -6.00
CA ARG A 111 -3.13 4.30 -7.35
C ARG A 111 -2.20 5.46 -7.69
N PHE A 112 -2.31 6.58 -6.97
CA PHE A 112 -1.48 7.77 -7.15
C PHE A 112 -0.34 7.86 -6.12
N CYS A 113 -0.21 6.91 -5.19
CA CYS A 113 0.93 6.88 -4.27
C CYS A 113 2.19 6.61 -5.09
N ASN A 114 3.12 7.56 -5.10
CA ASN A 114 4.27 7.52 -6.00
C ASN A 114 5.43 6.68 -5.46
N HIS A 115 6.34 6.35 -6.38
CA HIS A 115 7.60 5.73 -6.02
C HIS A 115 8.57 6.71 -5.35
N SER A 116 9.27 6.25 -4.30
CA SER A 116 10.48 6.88 -3.78
C SER A 116 11.54 5.83 -3.45
N CYS A 117 12.82 6.14 -3.72
CA CYS A 117 13.96 5.32 -3.28
C CYS A 117 14.28 5.52 -1.79
N GLN A 118 13.73 6.58 -1.17
CA GLN A 118 13.73 6.80 0.28
C GLN A 118 12.26 7.00 0.69
N PRO A 119 11.45 5.93 0.70
CA PRO A 119 10.02 6.05 0.94
C PRO A 119 9.70 6.27 2.42
N ASN A 120 8.54 6.89 2.68
CA ASN A 120 7.98 6.99 4.03
C ASN A 120 6.90 5.93 4.32
N SER A 121 6.52 5.12 3.32
CA SER A 121 5.55 4.03 3.45
C SER A 121 6.01 2.76 2.72
N ARG A 122 5.38 1.62 3.01
CA ARG A 122 5.61 0.32 2.33
C ARG A 122 4.29 -0.39 2.04
N ALA A 123 4.26 -1.20 0.98
CA ALA A 123 3.14 -2.09 0.72
C ALA A 123 3.28 -3.40 1.52
N GLU A 124 2.23 -3.82 2.21
CA GLU A 124 2.15 -5.07 2.95
C GLU A 124 0.90 -5.85 2.56
N GLN A 125 1.07 -7.12 2.20
CA GLN A 125 -0.07 -8.01 1.98
C GLN A 125 -0.47 -8.69 3.28
N TRP A 126 -1.72 -8.50 3.68
CA TRP A 126 -2.32 -9.09 4.87
C TRP A 126 -3.43 -10.06 4.52
N THR A 127 -3.62 -11.09 5.34
CA THR A 127 -4.83 -11.91 5.34
C THR A 127 -5.78 -11.39 6.43
N VAL A 128 -6.94 -10.89 6.00
CA VAL A 128 -7.97 -10.30 6.86
C VAL A 128 -9.25 -11.07 6.62
N LYS A 129 -9.78 -11.74 7.66
CA LYS A 129 -10.97 -12.59 7.56
C LYS A 129 -10.92 -13.60 6.38
N GLY A 130 -9.73 -14.15 6.11
CA GLY A 130 -9.51 -15.13 5.05
C GLY A 130 -9.31 -14.57 3.65
N VAL A 131 -9.31 -13.24 3.48
CA VAL A 131 -9.10 -12.57 2.18
C VAL A 131 -7.80 -11.78 2.22
N TYR A 132 -7.09 -11.73 1.09
CA TYR A 132 -5.91 -10.86 0.98
C TYR A 132 -6.32 -9.40 0.82
N ARG A 133 -5.65 -8.51 1.55
CA ARG A 133 -5.75 -7.05 1.42
C ARG A 133 -4.33 -6.49 1.36
N ILE A 134 -4.12 -5.41 0.62
CA ILE A 134 -2.81 -4.77 0.54
C ILE A 134 -2.86 -3.42 1.24
N ALA A 135 -2.17 -3.31 2.36
CA ALA A 135 -2.02 -2.07 3.10
C ALA A 135 -0.82 -1.29 2.58
N ILE A 136 -0.98 0.02 2.41
CA ILE A 136 0.14 0.95 2.42
C ILE A 136 0.33 1.39 3.86
N VAL A 137 1.46 0.99 4.46
CA VAL A 137 1.76 1.18 5.89
C VAL A 137 2.87 2.21 6.05
N ALA A 138 2.69 3.16 6.97
CA ALA A 138 3.70 4.17 7.29
C ALA A 138 4.96 3.50 7.88
N LEU A 139 6.11 3.78 7.30
CA LEU A 139 7.44 3.38 7.82
C LEU A 139 7.91 4.31 8.92
N LEU A 140 7.60 5.59 8.75
CA LEU A 140 8.02 6.71 9.58
C LEU A 140 6.78 7.49 10.00
N HIS A 141 6.96 8.43 10.93
CA HIS A 141 5.94 9.42 11.21
C HIS A 141 5.81 10.34 9.98
N ILE A 142 4.60 10.47 9.43
CA ILE A 142 4.30 11.27 8.24
C ILE A 142 3.54 12.51 8.70
N LYS A 143 4.08 13.69 8.37
CA LYS A 143 3.45 14.96 8.75
C LYS A 143 2.35 15.36 7.77
N THR A 144 1.40 16.14 8.29
CA THR A 144 0.39 16.81 7.48
C THR A 144 1.05 17.55 6.31
N GLY A 145 0.57 17.28 5.09
CA GLY A 145 1.08 17.87 3.86
C GLY A 145 2.23 17.11 3.20
N GLU A 146 2.80 16.07 3.81
CA GLU A 146 3.82 15.22 3.18
C GLU A 146 3.21 14.26 2.16
N GLU A 147 3.99 13.94 1.11
CA GLU A 147 3.60 12.98 0.09
C GLU A 147 3.77 11.54 0.60
N ILE A 148 2.75 10.70 0.43
CA ILE A 148 2.80 9.27 0.69
C ILE A 148 3.53 8.59 -0.47
N THR A 149 4.68 7.99 -0.18
CA THR A 149 5.50 7.29 -1.18
C THR A 149 5.93 5.92 -0.69
N PHE A 150 6.06 4.98 -1.61
CA PHE A 150 6.55 3.62 -1.30
C PHE A 150 7.50 3.11 -2.39
N ASP A 151 8.28 2.08 -2.08
CA ASP A 151 9.13 1.44 -3.07
C ASP A 151 8.27 0.55 -3.99
N TYR A 152 8.33 0.78 -5.31
CA TYR A 152 7.60 -0.03 -6.29
C TYR A 152 8.26 -1.39 -6.52
N GLY A 153 9.47 -1.59 -5.99
CA GLY A 153 10.21 -2.82 -6.09
C GLY A 153 10.98 -2.94 -7.41
N PRO A 154 11.57 -4.13 -7.66
CA PRO A 154 12.55 -4.33 -8.72
C PRO A 154 11.98 -4.25 -10.14
N ASP A 155 10.66 -4.41 -10.28
CA ASP A 155 9.97 -4.36 -11.58
C ASP A 155 9.65 -2.91 -12.01
N TYR A 156 10.18 -1.89 -11.32
CA TYR A 156 10.02 -0.49 -11.69
C TYR A 156 10.94 -0.11 -12.86
N LEU A 157 10.41 -0.19 -14.08
CA LEU A 157 11.15 -0.10 -15.34
C LEU A 157 11.40 1.34 -15.84
N PHE A 158 12.01 2.20 -15.03
CA PHE A 158 12.56 3.46 -15.55
C PHE A 158 14.09 3.40 -15.59
N GLU A 159 14.67 3.66 -16.77
CA GLU A 159 16.13 3.75 -16.98
C GLU A 159 16.79 4.74 -15.99
N ARG A 160 16.05 5.77 -15.58
CA ARG A 160 16.41 6.69 -14.49
C ARG A 160 15.21 6.96 -13.60
N CYS A 161 15.37 6.74 -12.30
CA CYS A 161 14.33 7.02 -11.33
C CYS A 161 14.00 8.52 -11.29
N ARG A 162 12.71 8.84 -11.38
CA ARG A 162 12.19 10.23 -11.34
C ARG A 162 11.67 10.66 -9.98
N CYS A 163 11.91 9.89 -8.91
CA CYS A 163 11.49 10.30 -7.56
C CYS A 163 12.28 11.52 -7.07
N SER A 164 11.77 12.20 -6.04
CA SER A 164 12.39 13.43 -5.51
C SER A 164 13.74 13.16 -4.85
N SER A 165 13.90 12.02 -4.16
CA SER A 165 15.17 11.67 -3.51
C SER A 165 16.31 11.44 -4.52
N CYS A 166 16.05 10.79 -5.65
CA CYS A 166 17.08 10.56 -6.68
C CYS A 166 17.44 11.83 -7.45
N PHE A 167 16.46 12.70 -7.69
CA PHE A 167 16.71 13.95 -8.40
C PHE A 167 17.52 14.92 -7.55
N ALA A 168 17.17 15.08 -6.26
CA ALA A 168 17.93 15.92 -5.34
C ALA A 168 19.39 15.45 -5.18
N ALA A 169 19.64 14.14 -5.21
CA ALA A 169 20.99 13.57 -5.14
C ALA A 169 21.80 13.71 -6.45
N SER A 170 21.16 14.07 -7.56
CA SER A 170 21.79 14.27 -8.87
C SER A 170 22.05 15.74 -9.23
N CYS A 171 21.66 16.67 -8.33
CA CYS A 171 21.95 18.10 -8.43
C CYS A 171 23.23 18.48 -7.67
#